data_AF-A0A699ZBS0-F1
#
_entry.id   AF-A0A699ZBS0-F1
#
_cell.length_a   1.000
_cell.length_b   1.000
_cell.length_c   1.000
_cell.angle_alpha   90.00
_cell.angle_beta   90.00
_cell.angle_gamma   90.00
#
_symmetry.space_group_name_H-M   'P 1'
#
loop_
_entity.id
_entity.type
_entity.pdbx_description
1 polymer ?
#
loop_
_entity_poly.entity_id
_entity_poly.type
_entity_poly.pdbx_seq_one_letter_code
_entity_poly.pdbx_strand_id
1 'polypeptide(L)'
;MGNLYLATYNAALSVAWGYVLYLTITMSFLQHQSTQELYKELGSVPYPLLWLRYSGFIVLYPLGVASELTMAYLAMPTIKRTSLWAYTMPNALNIGFDYYIVCWLIIAGYLPGLPQLYSYLLGQRRKQLGAAAGKVKAT
;
A
#
# COMPACT_ATOMS: atom_id res chain seq x y z
N MET A 1 -44.99 -0.50 3.82
CA MET A 1 -44.37 -1.72 3.25
C MET A 1 -42.90 -1.55 2.85
N GLY A 2 -42.34 -0.34 2.66
CA GLY A 2 -40.94 -0.16 2.22
C GLY A 2 -39.84 -0.43 3.26
N ASN A 3 -40.10 -0.20 4.56
CA ASN A 3 -39.07 -0.30 5.60
C ASN A 3 -38.66 -1.74 5.93
N LEU A 4 -39.57 -2.72 5.80
CA LEU A 4 -39.27 -4.11 6.13
C LEU A 4 -38.35 -4.76 5.08
N TYR A 5 -38.54 -4.44 3.80
CA TYR A 5 -37.66 -4.90 2.73
C TYR A 5 -36.23 -4.34 2.88
N LEU A 6 -36.11 -3.04 3.15
CA LEU A 6 -34.80 -2.41 3.39
C LEU A 6 -34.12 -2.98 4.64
N ALA A 7 -34.86 -3.19 5.72
CA ALA A 7 -34.32 -3.75 6.95
C ALA A 7 -33.86 -5.20 6.78
N THR A 8 -34.66 -6.04 6.12
CA THR A 8 -34.30 -7.45 5.84
C THR A 8 -33.16 -7.56 4.84
N TYR A 9 -33.12 -6.71 3.80
CA TYR A 9 -32.00 -6.61 2.86
C TYR A 9 -30.71 -6.19 3.56
N ASN A 10 -30.74 -5.13 4.38
CA ASN A 10 -29.57 -4.66 5.12
C ASN A 10 -29.09 -5.68 6.17
N ALA A 11 -30.02 -6.39 6.82
CA ALA A 11 -29.70 -7.46 7.75
C ALA A 11 -29.02 -8.63 7.02
N ALA A 12 -29.57 -9.07 5.88
CA ALA A 12 -28.96 -10.11 5.06
C ALA A 12 -27.57 -9.69 4.54
N LEU A 13 -27.42 -8.44 4.09
CA LEU A 13 -26.15 -7.90 3.63
C LEU A 13 -25.12 -7.84 4.77
N SER A 14 -25.53 -7.40 5.97
CA SER A 14 -24.67 -7.34 7.15
C SER A 14 -24.19 -8.73 7.59
N VAL A 15 -25.09 -9.72 7.58
CA VAL A 15 -24.74 -11.11 7.87
C VAL A 15 -23.80 -11.69 6.82
N ALA A 16 -24.05 -11.42 5.54
CA ALA A 16 -23.18 -11.86 4.45
C ALA A 16 -21.78 -11.23 4.56
N TRP A 17 -21.69 -9.92 4.82
CA TRP A 17 -20.41 -9.23 5.05
C TRP A 17 -19.71 -9.73 6.30
N GLY A 18 -20.45 -9.97 7.39
CA GLY A 18 -19.90 -10.54 8.62
C GLY A 18 -19.33 -11.94 8.41
N TYR A 19 -19.98 -12.77 7.60
CA TYR A 19 -19.49 -14.10 7.24
C TYR A 19 -18.24 -14.04 6.36
N VAL A 20 -18.23 -13.18 5.34
CA VAL A 20 -17.03 -12.94 4.51
C VAL A 20 -15.87 -12.45 5.37
N LEU A 21 -16.13 -11.53 6.30
CA LEU A 21 -15.12 -10.99 7.20
C LEU A 21 -14.60 -12.08 8.16
N TYR A 22 -15.48 -12.87 8.76
CA TYR A 22 -15.11 -14.03 9.59
C TYR A 22 -14.23 -15.04 8.83
N LEU A 23 -14.58 -15.34 7.58
CA LEU A 23 -13.84 -16.26 6.74
C LEU A 23 -12.48 -15.67 6.36
N THR A 24 -12.40 -14.37 6.03
CA THR A 24 -11.11 -13.70 5.79
C THR A 24 -10.23 -13.65 7.03
N ILE A 25 -10.77 -13.37 8.22
CA ILE A 25 -9.98 -13.33 9.46
C ILE A 25 -9.47 -14.72 9.80
N THR A 26 -10.32 -15.75 9.74
CA THR A 26 -9.93 -17.13 10.02
C THR A 26 -8.83 -17.60 9.06
N MET A 27 -8.97 -17.31 7.76
CA MET A 27 -7.99 -17.71 6.73
C MET A 27 -6.72 -16.85 6.71
N SER A 28 -6.74 -15.62 7.22
CA SER A 28 -5.58 -14.73 7.22
C SER A 28 -4.77 -14.79 8.52
N PHE A 29 -5.44 -15.01 9.66
CA PHE A 29 -4.83 -14.92 11.00
C PHE A 29 -4.64 -16.26 11.70
N LEU A 30 -5.54 -17.25 11.55
CA LEU A 30 -5.44 -18.53 12.27
C LEU A 30 -4.66 -19.60 11.49
N GLN A 31 -4.77 -19.59 10.16
CA GLN A 31 -3.93 -20.39 9.28
C GLN A 31 -3.04 -19.45 8.50
N HIS A 32 -1.75 -19.42 8.82
CA HIS A 32 -0.76 -18.71 8.01
C HIS A 32 -0.51 -19.47 6.68
N GLN A 33 -1.56 -19.67 5.89
CA GLN A 33 -1.50 -20.14 4.51
C GLN A 33 -2.27 -19.17 3.62
N SER A 34 -1.47 -18.32 2.96
CA SER A 34 -1.71 -17.68 1.67
C SER A 34 -3.07 -17.94 1.03
N THR A 35 -3.75 -16.85 0.63
CA THR A 35 -5.03 -16.75 -0.12
C THR A 35 -5.30 -17.74 -1.27
N GLN A 36 -4.30 -18.54 -1.67
CA GLN A 36 -4.36 -19.57 -2.71
C GLN A 36 -5.41 -20.67 -2.43
N GLU A 37 -5.60 -21.06 -1.17
CA GLU A 37 -6.59 -22.09 -0.80
C GLU A 37 -8.03 -21.61 -1.09
N LEU A 38 -8.31 -20.34 -0.78
CA LEU A 38 -9.61 -19.71 -1.04
C LEU A 38 -9.92 -19.61 -2.55
N TYR A 39 -8.89 -19.43 -3.38
CA TYR A 39 -9.03 -19.44 -4.84
C TYR A 39 -9.25 -20.83 -5.44
N LYS A 40 -8.83 -21.90 -4.76
CA LYS A 40 -9.13 -23.28 -5.20
C LYS A 40 -10.62 -23.60 -5.00
N GLU A 41 -11.19 -23.14 -3.90
CA GLU A 41 -12.62 -23.29 -3.56
C GLU A 41 -13.52 -22.40 -4.42
N LEU A 42 -13.09 -21.17 -4.73
CA LEU A 42 -13.90 -20.17 -5.45
C LEU A 42 -13.79 -20.24 -6.99
N GLY A 43 -13.02 -21.20 -7.51
CA GLY A 43 -12.72 -21.32 -8.94
C GLY A 43 -11.52 -20.46 -9.38
N SER A 44 -10.85 -20.90 -10.45
CA SER A 44 -9.59 -20.34 -10.95
C SER A 44 -9.65 -18.81 -11.11
N VAL A 45 -8.69 -18.09 -10.52
CA VAL A 45 -8.57 -16.64 -10.68
C VAL A 45 -8.40 -16.28 -12.16
N PRO A 46 -9.21 -15.36 -12.71
CA PRO A 46 -9.03 -14.92 -14.08
C PRO A 46 -7.66 -14.24 -14.23
N TYR A 47 -6.92 -14.61 -15.28
CA TYR A 47 -5.56 -14.12 -15.56
C TYR A 47 -5.39 -12.59 -15.48
N PRO A 48 -6.34 -11.74 -15.94
CA PRO A 48 -6.23 -10.28 -15.81
C PRO A 48 -6.11 -9.80 -14.36
N LEU A 49 -6.80 -10.46 -13.42
CA LEU A 49 -6.79 -10.08 -12.01
C LEU A 49 -5.46 -10.45 -11.35
N LEU A 50 -4.90 -11.61 -11.72
CA LEU A 50 -3.55 -12.02 -11.31
C LEU A 50 -2.49 -11.08 -11.88
N TRP A 51 -2.63 -10.69 -13.17
CA TRP A 51 -1.72 -9.74 -13.80
C TRP A 51 -1.78 -8.36 -13.15
N LEU A 52 -2.97 -7.86 -12.84
CA LEU A 52 -3.18 -6.58 -12.15
C LEU A 52 -2.51 -6.59 -10.77
N ARG A 53 -2.65 -7.68 -10.00
CA ARG A 53 -2.02 -7.85 -8.68
C ARG A 53 -0.49 -7.69 -8.73
N TYR A 54 0.15 -8.24 -9.76
CA TYR A 54 1.61 -8.25 -9.88
C TYR A 54 2.18 -7.22 -10.86
N SER A 55 1.35 -6.42 -11.54
CA SER A 55 1.81 -5.37 -12.46
C SER A 55 1.27 -3.98 -12.10
N GLY A 56 0.24 -3.89 -11.25
CA GLY A 56 -0.33 -2.61 -10.81
C GLY A 56 0.66 -1.71 -10.07
N PHE A 57 1.64 -2.31 -9.38
CA PHE A 57 2.69 -1.55 -8.71
C PHE A 57 3.53 -0.72 -9.67
N ILE A 58 3.62 -1.07 -10.96
CA ILE A 58 4.45 -0.34 -11.93
C ILE A 58 3.95 1.08 -12.14
N VAL A 59 2.62 1.27 -12.14
CA VAL A 59 1.99 2.58 -12.32
C VAL A 59 1.75 3.24 -10.96
N LEU A 60 1.27 2.47 -9.98
CA LEU A 60 0.89 3.01 -8.68
C LEU A 60 2.10 3.49 -7.86
N TYR A 61 3.26 2.86 -8.03
CA TYR A 61 4.49 3.21 -7.30
C TYR A 61 5.04 4.61 -7.66
N PRO A 62 5.32 4.94 -8.94
CA PRO A 62 5.77 6.29 -9.30
C PRO A 62 4.69 7.35 -9.02
N LEU A 63 3.40 7.00 -9.15
CA LEU A 63 2.30 7.91 -8.82
C LEU A 63 2.24 8.22 -7.31
N GLY A 64 2.37 7.19 -6.47
CA GLY A 64 2.41 7.35 -5.01
C GLY A 64 3.58 8.21 -4.57
N VAL A 65 4.79 7.87 -5.02
CA VAL A 65 6.02 8.63 -4.72
C VAL A 65 5.91 10.07 -5.19
N ALA A 66 5.40 10.32 -6.40
CA ALA A 66 5.21 11.67 -6.90
C ALA A 66 4.23 12.47 -6.02
N SER A 67 3.14 11.85 -5.55
CA SER A 67 2.16 12.51 -4.69
C SER A 67 2.74 12.90 -3.34
N GLU A 68 3.52 12.01 -2.71
CA GLU A 68 4.18 12.26 -1.42
C GLU A 68 5.21 13.38 -1.53
N LEU A 69 6.08 13.33 -2.56
CA LEU A 69 7.10 14.36 -2.79
C LEU A 69 6.46 15.71 -3.10
N THR A 70 5.38 15.74 -3.89
CA THR A 70 4.70 16.99 -4.24
C THR A 70 4.06 17.63 -3.01
N MET A 71 3.39 16.85 -2.17
CA MET A 71 2.82 17.36 -0.92
C MET A 71 3.90 17.87 0.04
N ALA A 72 5.00 17.13 0.18
CA ALA A 72 6.13 17.55 1.01
C ALA A 72 6.77 18.85 0.49
N TYR A 73 6.93 18.98 -0.83
CA TYR A 73 7.47 20.19 -1.46
C TYR A 73 6.55 21.40 -1.26
N LEU A 74 5.24 21.22 -1.42
CA LEU A 74 4.25 22.29 -1.21
C LEU A 74 4.13 22.72 0.26
N ALA A 75 4.37 21.82 1.21
CA ALA A 75 4.37 22.14 2.65
C ALA A 75 5.61 22.94 3.09
N MET A 76 6.73 22.78 2.37
CA MET A 76 8.02 23.39 2.68
C MET A 76 8.02 24.93 2.87
N PRO A 77 7.38 25.75 2.01
CA PRO A 77 7.30 27.20 2.23
C PRO A 77 6.54 27.59 3.49
N THR A 78 5.51 26.81 3.86
CA THR A 78 4.74 27.02 5.10
C THR A 78 5.60 26.72 6.33
N ILE A 79 6.33 25.60 6.30
CA ILE A 79 7.26 25.22 7.38
C ILE A 79 8.32 26.30 7.61
N LYS A 80 8.91 26.83 6.52
CA LYS A 80 9.93 27.87 6.59
C LYS A 80 9.38 29.19 7.17
N ARG A 81 8.16 29.58 6.82
CA ARG A 81 7.54 30.84 7.28
C ARG A 81 7.13 30.81 8.74
N THR A 82 6.56 29.68 9.18
CA THR A 82 6.06 29.54 10.55
C THR A 82 7.16 29.10 11.51
N SER A 83 8.36 28.76 11.00
CA SER A 83 9.48 28.20 11.78
C SER A 83 9.01 27.08 12.71
N LEU A 84 8.15 26.20 12.16
CA LEU A 84 7.50 25.13 12.93
C LEU A 84 8.57 24.23 13.53
N TRP A 85 8.58 24.17 14.87
CA TRP A 85 9.53 23.35 15.64
C TRP A 85 10.99 23.67 15.35
N ALA A 86 11.31 24.91 14.94
CA ALA A 86 12.69 25.37 14.85
C ALA A 86 13.15 25.88 16.22
N TYR A 87 14.23 25.31 16.73
CA TYR A 87 14.87 25.72 17.96
C TYR A 87 16.14 26.51 17.64
N THR A 88 16.05 27.83 17.73
CA THR A 88 17.14 28.75 17.40
C THR A 88 18.06 28.97 18.60
N MET A 89 19.35 29.08 18.34
CA MET A 89 20.32 29.55 19.33
C MET A 89 20.10 31.04 19.67
N PRO A 90 20.48 31.52 20.87
CA PRO A 90 21.23 30.81 21.91
C PRO A 90 20.32 30.20 22.98
N ASN A 91 20.49 28.89 23.22
CA ASN A 91 19.84 28.16 24.31
C ASN A 91 20.86 27.54 25.25
N ALA A 92 20.50 27.33 26.52
CA ALA A 92 21.34 26.76 27.57
C ALA A 92 22.00 25.42 27.21
N LEU A 93 21.40 24.62 26.31
CA LEU A 93 21.94 23.32 25.88
C LEU A 93 22.84 23.40 24.63
N ASN A 94 23.03 24.57 24.01
CA ASN A 94 23.80 24.78 22.76
C ASN A 94 23.43 23.82 21.60
N ILE A 95 22.18 23.36 21.55
CA ILE A 95 21.66 22.53 20.46
C ILE A 95 20.64 23.38 19.69
N GLY A 96 20.86 23.51 18.38
CA GLY A 96 19.88 24.06 17.44
C GLY A 96 19.23 22.95 16.65
N PHE A 97 17.92 23.03 16.45
CA PHE A 97 17.17 22.05 15.66
C PHE A 97 16.34 22.80 14.63
N ASP A 98 16.60 22.58 13.35
CA ASP A 98 15.81 23.18 12.26
C ASP A 98 15.02 22.09 11.55
N TYR A 99 13.71 22.10 11.79
CA TYR A 99 12.77 21.17 11.17
C TYR A 99 12.80 21.23 9.64
N TYR A 100 13.06 22.40 9.05
CA TYR A 100 13.18 22.56 7.60
C TYR A 100 14.33 21.73 7.01
N ILE A 101 15.49 21.73 7.68
CA ILE A 101 16.66 20.95 7.25
C ILE A 101 16.38 19.46 7.38
N VAL A 102 15.72 19.04 8.47
CA VAL A 102 15.34 17.64 8.68
C VAL A 102 14.38 17.14 7.60
N CYS A 103 13.37 17.94 7.22
CA CYS A 103 12.46 17.57 6.12
C CYS A 103 13.22 17.35 4.80
N TRP A 104 14.20 18.20 4.47
CA TRP A 104 15.03 18.01 3.29
C TRP A 104 15.90 16.74 3.37
N LEU A 105 16.46 16.43 4.55
CA LEU A 105 17.22 15.20 4.75
C LEU A 105 16.35 13.95 4.57
N ILE A 106 15.11 13.97 5.05
CA ILE A 106 14.15 12.86 4.87
C ILE A 106 13.83 12.68 3.38
N ILE A 107 13.56 13.76 2.64
CA ILE A 107 13.31 13.70 1.19
C ILE A 107 14.55 13.16 0.46
N ALA A 108 15.75 13.61 0.81
CA ALA A 108 17.01 13.13 0.22
C ALA A 108 17.28 11.66 0.53
N GLY A 109 16.99 11.21 1.76
CA GLY A 109 17.12 9.81 2.20
C GLY A 109 16.08 8.88 1.58
N TYR A 110 14.94 9.41 1.13
CA TYR A 110 13.91 8.65 0.45
C TYR A 110 14.35 8.17 -0.94
N LEU A 111 15.08 9.03 -1.68
CA LEU A 111 15.52 8.78 -3.05
C LEU A 111 16.34 7.48 -3.25
N PRO A 112 17.34 7.12 -2.41
CA PRO A 112 18.07 5.86 -2.54
C PRO A 112 17.26 4.62 -2.16
N GLY A 113 16.22 4.74 -1.32
CA GLY A 113 15.37 3.62 -0.91
C GLY A 113 14.42 3.13 -2.02
N LEU A 114 14.03 4.04 -2.93
CA LEU A 114 13.11 3.77 -4.02
C LEU A 114 13.59 2.67 -5.01
N PRO A 115 14.80 2.75 -5.60
CA PRO A 115 15.25 1.74 -6.55
C PRO A 115 15.42 0.36 -5.92
N GLN A 116 15.80 0.30 -4.64
CA GLN A 116 15.96 -0.95 -3.91
C GLN A 116 14.61 -1.66 -3.72
N LEU A 117 13.56 -0.95 -3.29
CA LEU A 117 12.24 -1.54 -3.14
C LEU A 117 11.61 -1.90 -4.49
N TYR A 118 11.78 -1.04 -5.49
CA TYR A 118 11.22 -1.27 -6.83
C TYR A 118 11.83 -2.49 -7.51
N SER A 119 13.15 -2.67 -7.42
CA SER A 119 13.84 -3.85 -7.96
C SER A 119 13.40 -5.15 -7.28
N TYR A 120 13.13 -5.12 -5.97
CA TYR A 120 12.58 -6.25 -5.24
C TYR A 120 11.19 -6.68 -5.76
N LEU A 121 10.29 -5.71 -5.99
CA LEU A 121 8.95 -5.98 -6.53
C LEU A 121 9.00 -6.56 -7.95
N LEU A 122 9.92 -6.07 -8.79
CA LEU A 122 10.18 -6.66 -10.11
C LEU A 122 10.68 -8.10 -10.00
N GLY A 123 11.51 -8.42 -9.00
CA GLY A 123 11.94 -9.78 -8.70
C GLY A 123 10.78 -10.70 -8.31
N GLN A 124 9.85 -10.23 -7.47
CA GLN A 124 8.64 -10.98 -7.10
C GLN A 124 7.73 -11.24 -8.30
N ARG A 125 7.54 -10.23 -9.16
CA ARG A 125 6.78 -10.34 -10.40
C ARG A 125 7.33 -11.44 -11.31
N ARG A 126 8.65 -11.46 -11.51
CA ARG A 126 9.31 -12.49 -12.33
C ARG A 126 9.09 -13.90 -11.78
N LYS A 127 9.12 -14.09 -10.45
CA LYS A 127 8.88 -15.40 -9.83
C LYS A 127 7.45 -15.90 -10.04
N GLN A 128 6.46 -15.04 -9.90
CA GLN A 128 5.04 -15.44 -9.94
C GLN A 128 4.50 -15.52 -11.39
N LEU A 129 4.78 -14.51 -12.22
CA LEU A 129 4.30 -14.45 -13.61
C LEU A 129 5.24 -15.13 -14.61
N GLY A 130 6.55 -15.14 -14.37
CA GLY A 130 7.52 -15.80 -15.24
C GLY A 130 7.42 -17.34 -15.20
N ALA A 131 7.14 -17.91 -14.02
CA ALA A 131 6.85 -19.33 -13.88
C ALA A 131 5.51 -19.74 -14.54
N ALA A 132 4.52 -18.83 -14.55
CA ALA A 132 3.24 -19.06 -15.23
C ALA A 132 3.37 -19.04 -16.76
N ALA A 133 4.19 -18.14 -17.32
CA ALA A 133 4.44 -18.06 -18.76
C ALA A 133 5.16 -19.30 -19.34
N GLY A 134 6.01 -19.96 -18.54
CA GLY A 134 6.68 -21.20 -18.95
C GLY A 134 5.74 -22.39 -19.11
N LYS A 135 4.63 -22.44 -18.35
CA LYS A 135 3.64 -23.53 -18.43
C LYS A 135 2.71 -23.41 -19.65
N VAL A 136 2.37 -22.20 -20.06
CA VAL A 136 1.54 -21.96 -21.27
C VAL A 136 2.25 -22.38 -22.56
N LYS A 137 3.59 -22.39 -22.56
CA LYS A 137 4.39 -22.75 -23.74
C LYS A 137 4.68 -24.26 -23.88
N ALA A 138 4.30 -25.06 -22.89
CA ALA A 138 4.52 -26.51 -22.84
C ALA A 138 3.25 -27.34 -23.09
N THR A 139 2.18 -26.70 -23.57
CA THR A 139 0.92 -27.32 -24.02
C THR A 139 0.68 -26.87 -25.44
#